data_AF-A0A6G0VM25-F1
#
_entry.id   AF-A0A6G0VM25-F1
#
_cell.length_a   1.000
_cell.length_b   1.000
_cell.length_c   1.000
_cell.angle_alpha   90.00
_cell.angle_beta   90.00
_cell.angle_gamma   90.00
#
_symmetry.space_group_name_H-M   'P 1'
#
loop_
_entity.id
_entity.type
_entity.pdbx_description
1 polymer ?
#
loop_
_entity_poly.entity_id
_entity_poly.type
_entity_poly.pdbx_seq_one_letter_code
_entity_poly.pdbx_strand_id
1 'polypeptide(L)' 'MPGTRCAVAVCSNSLQETKKKNSNISYHTFPKNQKLCDVWINACRKKDKWNHTTSTICSVHFLEKDF' A
#
# COMPACT_ATOMS: atom_id res chain seq x y z
N MET A 1 9.43 -5.98 14.92
CA MET A 1 9.29 -4.84 13.97
C MET A 1 8.20 -5.20 12.99
N PRO A 2 7.04 -4.54 13.01
CA PRO A 2 5.90 -4.96 12.18
C PRO A 2 6.23 -4.71 10.72
N GLY A 3 6.30 -5.79 9.94
CA GLY A 3 6.60 -5.75 8.52
C GLY A 3 5.52 -4.97 7.78
N THR A 4 5.94 -3.94 7.07
CA THR A 4 5.10 -3.08 6.22
C THR A 4 4.34 -3.93 5.20
N ARG A 5 3.07 -4.23 5.47
CA ARG A 5 2.18 -4.97 4.56
C ARG A 5 1.45 -3.98 3.65
N CYS A 6 1.11 -4.45 2.45
CA CYS A 6 0.25 -3.68 1.57
C CYS A 6 -1.09 -3.45 2.26
N ALA A 7 -1.56 -2.22 2.15
CA ALA A 7 -2.87 -1.79 2.57
C ALA A 7 -3.97 -2.59 1.87
N VAL A 8 -3.86 -2.73 0.56
CA VAL A 8 -4.92 -3.20 -0.34
C VAL A 8 -5.44 -4.57 0.09
N ALA A 9 -6.75 -4.71 0.31
CA ALA A 9 -7.36 -5.96 0.79
C ALA A 9 -7.09 -7.15 -0.14
N VAL A 10 -7.06 -6.90 -1.45
CA VAL A 10 -6.78 -7.92 -2.48
C VAL A 10 -5.28 -8.20 -2.63
N CYS A 11 -4.42 -7.54 -1.85
CA CYS A 11 -2.98 -7.68 -1.94
C CYS A 11 -2.37 -8.17 -0.63
N SER A 12 -1.81 -9.37 -0.68
CA SER A 12 -1.09 -9.97 0.43
C SER A 12 0.41 -9.64 0.42
N ASN A 13 0.86 -8.76 -0.48
CA ASN A 13 2.27 -8.40 -0.57
C ASN A 13 2.74 -7.68 0.69
N SER A 14 3.94 -8.03 1.14
CA SER A 14 4.61 -7.37 2.26
C SER A 14 6.02 -6.98 1.87
N LEU A 15 6.51 -5.87 2.39
CA LEU A 15 7.87 -5.37 2.13
C LEU A 15 8.92 -6.43 2.43
N GLN A 16 8.69 -7.26 3.45
CA GLN A 16 9.58 -8.38 3.77
C GLN A 16 9.56 -9.46 2.70
N GLU A 17 8.39 -9.88 2.23
CA GLU A 17 8.25 -10.88 1.16
C GLU A 17 8.86 -10.40 -0.15
N THR A 18 8.55 -9.17 -0.58
CA THR A 18 9.03 -8.63 -1.85
C THR A 18 10.53 -8.35 -1.82
N LYS A 19 11.06 -7.87 -0.70
CA LYS A 19 12.51 -7.73 -0.49
C LYS A 19 13.21 -9.09 -0.49
N LYS A 20 12.60 -10.13 0.11
CA LYS A 20 13.13 -11.50 0.07
C LYS A 20 13.09 -12.09 -1.34
N LYS A 21 12.04 -11.78 -2.10
CA LYS A 21 11.87 -12.21 -3.50
C LYS A 21 12.64 -11.34 -4.51
N ASN A 22 13.41 -10.33 -4.06
CA ASN A 22 14.07 -9.33 -4.91
C ASN A 22 13.13 -8.72 -5.96
N SER A 23 11.86 -8.55 -5.61
CA SER A 23 10.90 -7.88 -6.47
C SER A 23 11.16 -6.37 -6.38
N ASN A 24 11.33 -5.71 -7.52
CA ASN A 24 11.62 -4.29 -7.64
C ASN A 24 10.36 -3.43 -7.34
N ILE A 25 9.76 -3.65 -6.17
CA ILE A 25 8.48 -3.09 -5.76
C ILE A 25 8.73 -2.00 -4.73
N SER A 26 8.46 -0.77 -5.10
CA SER A 26 8.40 0.38 -4.20
C SER A 26 7.13 0.36 -3.36
N TYR A 27 7.19 0.88 -2.13
CA TYR A 27 6.05 1.02 -1.23
C TYR A 27 5.81 2.49 -0.94
N HIS A 28 4.60 2.97 -1.24
CA HIS A 28 4.21 4.37 -1.09
C HIS A 28 3.30 4.51 0.13
N THR A 29 3.63 5.45 1.01
CA THR A 29 2.79 5.83 2.15
C THR A 29 1.59 6.65 1.70
N PHE A 30 0.57 6.73 2.55
CA PHE A 30 -0.59 7.56 2.28
C PHE A 30 -0.19 9.04 2.12
N PRO A 31 -0.69 9.73 1.09
CA PRO A 31 -0.41 11.14 0.89
C PRO A 31 -1.03 11.99 2.00
N LYS A 32 -0.41 13.13 2.33
CA LYS A 32 -0.97 14.11 3.27
C LYS A 32 -2.27 14.75 2.78
N ASN A 33 -2.52 14.72 1.47
CA ASN A 33 -3.72 15.26 0.87
C ASN A 33 -4.94 14.41 1.21
N GLN A 34 -5.88 14.98 1.96
CA GLN A 34 -7.07 14.27 2.45
C GLN A 34 -7.90 13.66 1.31
N LYS A 35 -8.09 14.39 0.20
CA LYS A 35 -8.83 13.88 -0.98
C LYS A 35 -8.19 12.63 -1.58
N LEU A 36 -6.86 12.63 -1.74
CA LEU A 36 -6.14 11.46 -2.27
C LEU A 36 -6.12 10.33 -1.25
N CYS A 37 -5.99 10.66 0.03
CA CYS A 37 -6.06 9.69 1.12
C CYS A 37 -7.40 8.94 1.12
N ASP A 38 -8.53 9.66 1.01
CA ASP A 38 -9.86 9.07 0.88
C ASP A 38 -9.99 8.15 -0.34
N VAL A 39 -9.48 8.59 -1.50
CA VAL A 39 -9.46 7.74 -2.71
C VAL A 39 -8.65 6.47 -2.48
N TRP A 40 -7.49 6.57 -1.84
CA TRP A 40 -6.64 5.42 -1.53
C TRP A 40 -7.28 4.49 -0.49
N ILE A 41 -7.95 5.03 0.54
CA ILE A 41 -8.70 4.26 1.54
C ILE A 41 -9.85 3.52 0.86
N ASN A 42 -10.59 4.19 -0.02
CA ASN A 42 -11.68 3.60 -0.77
C ASN A 42 -11.18 2.52 -1.75
N ALA A 43 -10.05 2.75 -2.43
CA ALA A 43 -9.41 1.79 -3.31
C ALA A 43 -8.91 0.54 -2.56
N CYS A 44 -8.44 0.72 -1.34
CA CYS A 44 -7.99 -0.34 -0.46
C CYS A 44 -9.12 -1.36 -0.14
N ARG A 45 -10.39 -0.91 -0.17
CA ARG A 45 -11.60 -1.68 0.15
C ARG A 45 -11.48 -2.52 1.42
N LYS A 46 -10.66 -2.09 2.38
CA LYS A 46 -10.58 -2.71 3.70
C LYS A 46 -11.76 -2.22 4.53
N LYS A 47 -12.65 -3.15 4.86
CA LYS A 47 -13.79 -2.92 5.75
C LYS A 47 -13.39 -2.90 7.23
N ASP A 48 -12.17 -3.37 7.54
CA ASP A 48 -11.67 -3.54 8.90
C ASP A 48 -11.05 -2.25 9.46
N LYS A 49 -11.04 -2.05 10.79
CA LYS A 49 -10.40 -0.88 11.42
C LYS A 49 -8.89 -1.02 11.32
N TRP A 50 -8.31 -0.41 10.30
CA TRP A 50 -6.89 -0.49 10.03
C TRP A 50 -6.22 0.89 10.09
N ASN A 51 -4.98 0.92 10.59
CA ASN A 51 -4.21 2.17 10.71
C ASN A 51 -3.65 2.57 9.34
N HIS A 52 -4.35 3.46 8.64
CA HIS A 52 -3.89 4.03 7.36
C HIS A 52 -2.53 4.75 7.51
N THR A 53 -2.21 5.27 8.69
CA THR A 53 -0.94 5.96 9.00
C THR A 53 0.30 5.08 8.91
N THR A 54 0.20 3.82 9.35
CA THR A 54 1.32 2.85 9.29
C THR A 54 1.30 2.03 8.00
N SER A 55 0.37 2.34 7.12
CA SER A 55 0.08 1.52 5.96
C SER A 55 0.68 2.10 4.70
N THR A 56 0.98 1.20 3.77
CA THR A 56 1.58 1.57 2.48
C THR A 56 0.93 0.76 1.38
N ILE A 57 0.96 1.29 0.16
CA ILE A 57 0.51 0.60 -1.04
C ILE A 57 1.75 0.28 -1.87
N CYS A 58 1.85 -0.96 -2.36
CA CYS A 58 2.92 -1.33 -3.28
C CYS A 58 2.69 -0.74 -4.67
N SER A 59 3.79 -0.35 -5.31
CA SER A 59 3.89 0.17 -6.69
C SER A 59 3.21 -0.71 -7.73
N VAL A 60 3.03 -2.01 -7.49
CA VAL A 60 2.28 -2.92 -8.40
C VAL A 60 0.80 -2.57 -8.56
N HIS A 61 0.22 -1.76 -7.65
CA HIS A 61 -1.14 -1.24 -7.79
C HIS A 61 -1.19 0.14 -8.43
N PHE A 62 -0.03 0.75 -8.65
CA PHE A 62 0.10 1.96 -9.43
C PHE A 62 0.44 1.52 -10.85
N LEU A 63 -0.24 2.10 -11.84
CA LEU A 63 0.14 1.85 -13.22
C LEU A 63 1.47 2.58 -13.47
N GLU A 64 2.32 2.04 -14.36
CA GLU A 64 3.52 2.74 -14.83
C GLU A 64 3.22 4.13 -15.42
N LYS A 65 1.96 4.40 -15.77
CA LYS A 65 1.46 5.69 -16.24
C LYS A 65 1.18 6.71 -15.13
N ASP A 66 1.23 6.31 -13.86
CA ASP A 66 1.03 7.16 -12.68
C ASP A 66 2.38 7.59 -12.02
N PHE A 67 3.51 7.32 -12.67
CA PHE A 67 4.85 7.77 -12.28
C PHE A 67 5.26 9.09 -12.95
#